data_AF-A0ABD2MN88-F1
#
_entry.id   AF-A0ABD2MN88-F1
#
_cell.length_a   1.000
_cell.length_b   1.000
_cell.length_c   1.000
_cell.angle_alpha   90.00
_cell.angle_beta   90.00
_cell.angle_gamma   90.00
#
_symmetry.space_group_name_H-M   'P 1'
#
loop_
_entity.id
_entity.type
_entity.pdbx_description
1 polymer ?
#
loop_
_entity_poly.entity_id
_entity_poly.type
_entity_poly.pdbx_seq_one_letter_code
_entity_poly.pdbx_strand_id
1 'polypeptide(L)'
;MEENEVCNICNNIVEDDEEGLLCDECMIWKHRTCISLSYKTYLKINKSQEPYHCSPCKSNTSVPLQSPTKDYTIVDVIEKLNDMDRKYPI
;
A
#
# COMPACT_ATOMS: atom_id res chain seq x y z
N MET A 1 -32.91 -12.25 -4.54
CA MET A 1 -31.73 -13.07 -4.24
C MET A 1 -30.91 -12.20 -3.32
N GLU A 2 -30.84 -12.54 -2.03
CA GLU A 2 -29.96 -11.85 -1.09
C GLU A 2 -28.54 -12.21 -1.46
N GLU A 3 -27.79 -11.23 -1.96
CA GLU A 3 -26.35 -11.37 -2.13
C GLU A 3 -25.74 -11.12 -0.76
N ASN A 4 -25.57 -12.19 0.03
CA ASN A 4 -24.96 -12.07 1.36
C ASN A 4 -23.56 -11.48 1.21
N GLU A 5 -23.32 -10.35 1.88
CA GLU A 5 -22.05 -9.65 1.89
C GLU A 5 -21.03 -10.41 2.76
N VAL A 6 -20.46 -11.47 2.20
CA VAL A 6 -19.57 -12.38 2.93
C VAL A 6 -18.11 -11.94 2.87
N CYS A 7 -17.41 -12.10 3.99
CA CYS A 7 -15.98 -11.90 4.05
C CYS A 7 -15.25 -13.06 3.40
N ASN A 8 -14.48 -12.81 2.34
CA ASN A 8 -13.71 -13.84 1.63
C ASN A 8 -12.51 -14.43 2.42
N ILE A 9 -12.30 -14.03 3.67
CA ILE A 9 -11.20 -14.55 4.51
C ILE A 9 -11.73 -15.55 5.54
N CYS A 10 -12.78 -15.17 6.27
CA CYS A 10 -13.39 -16.04 7.28
C CYS A 10 -14.68 -16.73 6.81
N ASN A 11 -15.18 -16.41 5.61
CA ASN A 11 -16.44 -16.89 5.05
C ASN A 11 -17.68 -16.61 5.92
N ASN A 12 -17.57 -15.68 6.87
CA ASN A 12 -18.71 -15.18 7.64
C ASN A 12 -19.35 -13.98 6.92
N ILE A 13 -20.64 -13.78 7.16
CA ILE A 13 -21.37 -12.59 6.73
C ILE A 13 -20.77 -11.38 7.43
N VAL A 14 -20.58 -10.29 6.69
CA VAL A 14 -20.24 -8.97 7.23
C VAL A 14 -21.55 -8.25 7.49
N GLU A 15 -21.89 -8.02 8.75
CA GLU A 15 -23.09 -7.25 9.10
C GLU A 15 -22.82 -5.74 9.01
N ASP A 16 -23.86 -4.92 8.81
CA ASP A 16 -23.74 -3.44 8.76
C ASP A 16 -23.16 -2.84 10.06
N ASP A 17 -23.39 -3.51 11.19
CA ASP A 17 -22.86 -3.12 12.50
C ASP A 17 -21.39 -3.55 12.71
N GLU A 18 -20.84 -4.37 11.82
CA GLU A 18 -19.46 -4.82 11.87
C GLU A 18 -18.50 -3.90 11.12
N GLU A 19 -17.22 -3.99 11.49
CA GLU A 19 -16.15 -3.18 10.88
C GLU A 19 -15.72 -3.77 9.53
N GLY A 20 -16.63 -3.78 8.56
CA GLY A 20 -16.43 -4.24 7.19
C GLY A 20 -15.81 -3.19 6.28
N LEU A 21 -15.01 -3.62 5.31
CA LEU A 21 -14.56 -2.80 4.19
C LEU A 21 -14.82 -3.52 2.86
N LEU A 22 -15.47 -2.81 1.94
CA LEU A 22 -15.66 -3.25 0.56
C LEU A 22 -14.50 -2.74 -0.29
N CYS A 23 -13.91 -3.63 -1.09
CA CYS A 23 -12.90 -3.26 -2.08
C CYS A 23 -13.57 -2.71 -3.35
N ASP A 24 -13.22 -1.49 -3.77
CA ASP A 24 -13.79 -0.87 -4.99
C ASP A 24 -13.39 -1.55 -6.30
N GLU A 25 -12.33 -2.37 -6.31
CA GLU A 25 -11.87 -3.05 -7.52
C GLU A 25 -12.45 -4.46 -7.66
N CYS A 26 -12.37 -5.27 -6.61
CA CYS A 26 -12.84 -6.66 -6.67
C CYS A 26 -14.24 -6.85 -6.09
N MET A 27 -14.87 -5.78 -5.57
CA MET A 27 -16.22 -5.80 -4.98
C MET A 27 -16.43 -6.89 -3.92
N ILE A 28 -15.36 -7.20 -3.15
CA ILE A 28 -15.39 -8.21 -2.09
C ILE A 28 -15.28 -7.53 -0.73
N TRP A 29 -16.20 -7.88 0.16
CA TRP A 29 -16.21 -7.48 1.56
C TRP A 29 -15.15 -8.20 2.38
N LYS A 30 -14.54 -7.47 3.32
CA LYS A 30 -13.53 -8.00 4.25
C LYS A 30 -13.67 -7.35 5.62
N HIS A 31 -13.71 -8.15 6.67
CA HIS A 31 -13.62 -7.62 8.03
C HIS A 31 -12.28 -6.96 8.27
N ARG A 32 -12.29 -5.84 8.99
CA ARG A 32 -11.09 -5.13 9.48
C ARG A 32 -10.13 -6.08 10.19
N THR A 33 -10.65 -6.95 11.05
CA THR A 33 -9.87 -7.94 11.82
C THR A 33 -9.22 -8.99 10.93
N CYS A 34 -9.95 -9.50 9.92
CA CYS A 34 -9.44 -10.49 8.97
C CYS A 34 -8.28 -9.97 8.12
N ILE A 35 -8.24 -8.67 7.81
CA ILE A 35 -7.12 -8.03 7.11
C ILE A 35 -6.09 -7.40 8.06
N SER A 36 -6.20 -7.65 9.37
CA SER A 36 -5.32 -7.08 10.41
C SER A 36 -5.18 -5.56 10.34
N LEU A 37 -6.23 -4.86 9.91
CA LEU A 37 -6.22 -3.41 9.78
C LEU A 37 -6.44 -2.77 11.15
N SER A 38 -5.60 -1.79 11.50
CA SER A 38 -5.78 -1.06 12.75
C SER A 38 -7.09 -0.26 12.74
N TYR A 39 -7.75 -0.14 13.89
CA TYR A 39 -8.97 0.66 14.03
C TYR A 39 -8.78 2.11 13.58
N LYS A 40 -7.63 2.72 13.91
CA LYS A 40 -7.29 4.08 13.49
C LYS A 40 -7.22 4.22 11.98
N THR A 41 -6.68 3.21 11.28
CA THR A 41 -6.62 3.21 9.81
C THR A 41 -7.99 2.97 9.20
N TYR A 42 -8.78 2.06 9.75
CA TYR A 42 -10.17 1.83 9.33
C TYR A 42 -10.99 3.13 9.39
N LEU A 43 -10.96 3.84 10.52
CA LEU A 43 -11.64 5.12 10.66
C LEU A 43 -11.18 6.18 9.66
N LYS A 44 -9.89 6.20 9.32
CA LYS A 44 -9.37 7.12 8.30
C LYS A 44 -9.93 6.79 6.92
N ILE A 45 -9.97 5.52 6.56
CA ILE A 45 -10.52 5.06 5.28
C ILE A 45 -12.02 5.34 5.24
N ASN A 46 -12.77 5.00 6.28
CA ASN A 46 -14.21 5.23 6.36
C ASN A 46 -14.59 6.72 6.32
N LYS A 47 -13.72 7.61 6.82
CA LYS A 47 -13.89 9.06 6.70
C LYS A 47 -13.34 9.63 5.39
N SER A 48 -12.52 8.88 4.68
CA SER A 48 -11.99 9.28 3.39
C SER A 48 -13.07 9.08 2.33
N GLN A 49 -13.02 9.90 1.29
CA GLN A 49 -13.80 9.68 0.06
C GLN A 49 -12.98 8.89 -0.98
N GLU A 50 -11.75 8.51 -0.63
CA GLU A 50 -10.88 7.74 -1.53
C GLU A 50 -11.32 6.28 -1.59
N PRO A 51 -11.25 5.65 -2.79
CA PRO A 51 -11.58 4.24 -2.94
C PRO A 51 -10.62 3.37 -2.15
N TYR A 52 -11.17 2.35 -1.49
CA TYR A 52 -10.38 1.37 -0.77
C TYR A 52 -10.08 0.17 -1.68
N HIS A 53 -8.80 -0.09 -1.85
CA HIS A 53 -8.32 -1.28 -2.54
C HIS A 53 -7.76 -2.29 -1.53
N CYS A 54 -8.17 -3.55 -1.64
CA CYS A 54 -7.60 -4.62 -0.84
C CYS A 54 -6.17 -4.95 -1.27
N SER A 55 -5.39 -5.64 -0.42
CA SER A 55 -3.97 -5.90 -0.70
C SER A 55 -3.71 -6.54 -2.08
N PRO A 56 -4.46 -7.56 -2.53
CA PRO A 56 -4.33 -8.10 -3.90
C PRO A 56 -4.52 -7.06 -5.01
N CYS A 57 -5.53 -6.19 -4.88
CA CYS A 57 -5.83 -5.13 -5.84
C CYS A 57 -4.79 -4.01 -5.83
N LYS A 58 -4.25 -3.70 -4.65
CA LYS A 58 -3.13 -2.73 -4.50
C LYS A 58 -1.85 -3.19 -5.19
N SER A 59 -1.58 -4.49 -5.23
CA SER A 59 -0.41 -5.03 -5.94
C SER A 59 -0.50 -4.92 -7.47
N ASN A 60 -1.70 -4.77 -8.05
CA ASN A 60 -1.86 -4.50 -9.48
C ASN A 60 -1.61 -3.03 -9.85
N THR A 61 -1.68 -2.13 -8.88
CA THR A 61 -1.20 -0.75 -9.00
C THR A 61 0.28 -0.71 -8.65
N SER A 62 1.09 -1.45 -9.40
CA SER A 62 2.53 -1.22 -9.44
C SER A 62 2.79 0.13 -10.10
N VAL A 63 2.60 1.22 -9.37
CA VAL A 63 3.69 2.20 -9.37
C VAL A 63 4.86 1.43 -8.80
N PRO A 64 5.96 1.21 -9.55
CA PRO A 64 7.14 0.71 -8.92
C PRO A 64 7.41 1.68 -7.77
N LEU A 65 7.48 1.15 -6.55
CA LEU A 65 8.30 1.78 -5.52
C LEU A 65 9.71 1.81 -6.12
N GLN A 66 9.98 2.81 -6.96
CA GLN A 66 11.30 3.35 -7.12
C GLN A 66 11.60 3.95 -5.75
N SER A 67 11.96 3.07 -4.81
CA SER A 67 12.98 3.45 -3.86
C SER A 67 14.10 3.98 -4.76
N PRO A 68 14.57 5.23 -4.57
CA PRO A 68 15.83 5.61 -5.17
C PRO A 68 16.89 4.79 -4.44
N THR A 69 17.04 3.50 -4.77
CA THR A 69 18.30 2.81 -4.62
C THR A 69 19.19 3.51 -5.64
N LYS A 70 19.80 4.61 -5.21
CA LYS A 70 20.93 5.15 -5.94
C LYS A 70 21.99 4.07 -5.82
N ASP A 71 22.01 3.17 -6.79
CA ASP A 71 23.06 2.20 -7.00
C ASP A 71 24.29 3.00 -7.42
N TYR A 72 24.95 3.59 -6.42
CA TYR A 72 26.22 4.25 -6.62
C TYR A 72 27.23 3.17 -6.96
N THR A 73 27.70 3.21 -8.18
CA THR A 73 28.80 2.37 -8.60
C THR A 73 30.10 2.94 -8.05
N ILE A 74 31.12 2.09 -7.96
CA ILE A 74 32.48 2.52 -7.60
C ILE A 74 32.97 3.63 -8.56
N VAL A 75 32.49 3.64 -9.80
CA VAL A 75 32.84 4.67 -10.80
C VAL A 75 32.28 6.04 -10.39
N ASP A 76 31.04 6.11 -9.92
CA ASP A 76 30.41 7.37 -9.46
C ASP A 76 31.17 7.98 -8.27
N VAL A 77 31.69 7.13 -7.39
CA VAL A 77 32.49 7.56 -6.23
C VAL A 77 33.83 8.11 -6.68
N ILE A 78 34.51 7.44 -7.62
CA ILE A 78 35.81 7.87 -8.16
C ILE A 78 35.67 9.22 -8.90
N GLU A 79 34.64 9.39 -9.71
CA GLU A 79 34.39 10.67 -10.38
C GLU A 79 34.17 11.81 -9.37
N LYS A 80 33.44 11.54 -8.28
CA LYS A 80 33.20 12.55 -7.26
C LYS A 80 34.46 12.96 -6.50
N LEU A 81 35.35 12.00 -6.23
CA LEU A 81 36.64 12.28 -5.59
C LEU A 81 37.55 13.12 -6.50
N ASN A 82 37.60 12.80 -7.79
CA ASN A 82 38.38 13.58 -8.76
C ASN A 82 37.83 15.00 -8.94
N ASP A 83 36.51 15.19 -8.92
CA ASP A 83 35.88 16.50 -8.95
C ASP A 83 36.25 17.35 -7.72
N MET A 84 36.27 16.73 -6.53
CA MET A 84 36.67 17.40 -5.30
C MET A 84 38.14 17.84 -5.31
N ASP A 85 39.06 16.99 -5.80
CA ASP A 85 40.48 17.27 -5.89
C ASP A 85 40.78 18.44 -6.85
N ARG A 86 40.07 18.49 -7.99
CA ARG A 86 40.17 19.61 -8.94
C ARG A 86 39.62 20.92 -8.39
N LYS A 87 38.58 20.85 -7.57
CA LYS A 87 37.89 22.04 -7.05
C LYS A 87 38.63 22.66 -5.86
N TYR A 88 39.35 21.85 -5.09
CA TYR A 88 40.09 22.28 -3.91
C TYR A 88 41.54 21.75 -3.95
N PRO A 89 42.37 22.23 -4.90
CA PRO A 89 43.79 21.91 -4.89
C PRO A 89 44.45 22.54 -3.66
N ILE A 90 45.28 21.75 -2.98
CA ILE A 90 46.08 22.16 -1.81
C ILE A 90 47.31 22.94 -2.28
#